data_AF-X1FW82-F1
#
_entry.id   AF-X1FW82-F1
#
_cell.length_a   1.000
_cell.length_b   1.000
_cell.length_c   1.000
_cell.angle_alpha   90.00
_cell.angle_beta   90.00
_cell.angle_gamma   90.00
#
_symmetry.space_group_name_H-M   'P 1'
#
loop_
_entity.id
_entity.type
_entity.pdbx_description
1 polymer ?
#
loop_
_entity_poly.entity_id
_entity_poly.type
_entity_poly.pdbx_seq_one_letter_code
_entity_poly.pdbx_strand_id
1 'polypeptide(L)'
;MDLSKAMKIKLPETLPKYPEFIDGIRRAPSRGYRLNKNQTKLALKNALRYIPFALHEKIAPELMDELVKRGRIYGYRFRPEGNIKAKPVDEYKGKTLEGKALQIMIDNNLDFDVALYPYELVTYGESGQVHQNWMQYRLVKM
;
A
#
# COMPACT_ATOMS: atom_id res chain seq x y z
N MET A 1 -25.89 -8.02 -1.01
CA MET A 1 -25.21 -8.15 -2.31
C MET A 1 -23.75 -8.49 -2.05
N ASP A 2 -23.28 -9.64 -2.50
CA ASP A 2 -21.89 -10.07 -2.29
C ASP A 2 -20.97 -9.26 -3.21
N LEU A 3 -20.38 -8.18 -2.68
CA LEU A 3 -19.46 -7.29 -3.39
C LEU A 3 -18.27 -8.05 -4.00
N SER A 4 -17.91 -9.20 -3.43
CA SER A 4 -16.83 -10.02 -3.97
C SER A 4 -17.16 -10.54 -5.37
N LYS A 5 -18.43 -10.78 -5.72
CA LYS A 5 -18.79 -11.28 -7.06
C LYS A 5 -18.75 -10.21 -8.15
N ALA A 6 -18.76 -8.93 -7.79
CA ALA A 6 -18.76 -7.81 -8.74
C ALA A 6 -17.36 -7.28 -9.08
N MET A 7 -16.36 -7.46 -8.20
CA MET A 7 -15.01 -6.94 -8.41
C MET A 7 -14.19 -7.89 -9.30
N LYS A 8 -13.84 -7.43 -10.52
CA LYS A 8 -12.97 -8.18 -11.44
C LYS A 8 -11.49 -8.16 -11.04
N ILE A 9 -11.05 -7.12 -10.33
CA ILE A 9 -9.68 -6.94 -9.85
C ILE A 9 -9.69 -7.06 -8.33
N LYS A 10 -8.88 -7.98 -7.79
CA LYS A 10 -8.79 -8.27 -6.35
C LYS A 10 -7.37 -8.67 -5.97
N LEU A 11 -7.02 -8.45 -4.71
CA LEU A 11 -5.82 -9.05 -4.15
C LEU A 11 -5.94 -10.58 -4.08
N PRO A 12 -4.82 -11.33 -4.20
CA PRO A 12 -4.83 -12.78 -4.10
C PRO A 12 -5.43 -13.28 -2.78
N GLU A 13 -5.98 -14.50 -2.80
CA GLU A 13 -6.47 -15.19 -1.60
C GLU A 13 -5.35 -15.78 -0.73
N THR A 14 -4.11 -15.38 -0.99
CA THR A 14 -2.93 -15.73 -0.20
C THR A 14 -2.22 -14.46 0.25
N LEU A 15 -1.71 -14.49 1.49
CA LEU A 15 -0.88 -13.41 2.01
C LEU A 15 0.53 -13.52 1.44
N PRO A 16 1.10 -12.43 0.88
CA PRO A 16 2.50 -12.43 0.49
C PRO A 16 3.42 -12.53 1.73
N LYS A 17 4.67 -12.95 1.50
CA LYS A 17 5.72 -12.89 2.51
C LYS A 17 5.84 -11.44 3.03
N TYR A 18 6.07 -11.30 4.33
CA TYR A 18 6.29 -9.98 4.90
C TYR A 18 7.62 -9.43 4.35
N PRO A 19 7.63 -8.25 3.71
CA PRO A 19 8.82 -7.74 3.06
C PRO A 19 9.82 -7.18 4.09
N GLU A 20 11.10 -7.27 3.77
CA GLU A 20 12.16 -6.71 4.62
C GLU A 20 12.26 -5.19 4.49
N PHE A 21 12.79 -4.54 5.52
CA PHE A 21 13.08 -3.11 5.52
C PHE A 21 14.58 -2.93 5.60
N ILE A 22 15.12 -2.16 4.66
CA ILE A 22 16.54 -1.80 4.62
C ILE A 22 16.76 -0.74 5.68
N ASP A 23 17.78 -0.95 6.52
CA ASP A 23 18.15 0.00 7.55
C ASP A 23 18.71 1.31 6.95
N GLY A 24 18.60 2.42 7.68
CA GLY A 24 19.05 3.74 7.24
C GLY A 24 18.16 4.44 6.21
N ILE A 25 17.17 3.75 5.62
CA ILE A 25 16.17 4.39 4.75
C ILE A 25 15.16 5.18 5.60
N ARG A 26 14.97 6.45 5.25
CA ARG A 26 14.12 7.38 5.99
C ARG A 26 12.67 6.86 6.08
N ARG A 27 12.06 7.05 7.26
CA ARG A 27 10.67 6.63 7.56
C ARG A 27 9.82 7.83 7.93
N ALA A 28 8.55 7.81 7.53
CA ALA A 28 7.62 8.87 7.92
C ALA A 28 7.44 8.86 9.46
N PRO A 29 7.41 10.04 10.10
CA PRO A 29 7.17 10.12 11.53
C PRO A 29 5.80 9.55 11.88
N SER A 30 5.70 8.97 13.07
CA SER A 30 4.41 8.49 13.57
C SER A 30 3.44 9.65 13.72
N ARG A 31 2.19 9.47 13.27
CA ARG A 31 1.12 10.45 13.52
C ARG A 31 0.47 10.30 14.90
N GLY A 32 0.93 9.32 15.67
CA GLY A 32 0.33 8.92 16.94
C GLY A 32 -1.01 8.21 16.75
N TYR A 33 -1.37 7.39 17.73
CA TYR A 33 -2.67 6.73 17.77
C TYR A 33 -3.63 7.52 18.65
N ARG A 34 -4.61 8.18 18.01
CA ARG A 34 -5.58 9.07 18.68
C ARG A 34 -7.03 8.66 18.43
N LEU A 35 -7.26 7.51 17.80
CA LEU A 35 -8.59 7.06 17.43
C LEU A 35 -9.29 6.42 18.62
N ASN A 36 -10.57 6.71 18.80
CA ASN A 36 -11.39 5.97 19.75
C ASN A 36 -11.71 4.56 19.22
N LYS A 37 -12.35 3.72 20.05
CA LYS A 37 -12.69 2.32 19.71
C LYS A 37 -13.51 2.20 18.42
N ASN A 38 -14.50 3.07 18.23
CA ASN A 38 -15.37 3.04 17.05
C ASN A 38 -14.63 3.49 15.78
N GLN A 39 -13.82 4.55 15.88
CA GLN A 39 -12.97 5.03 14.79
C GLN A 39 -11.90 4.01 14.39
N THR A 40 -11.32 3.32 15.37
CA THR A 40 -10.35 2.23 15.16
C THR A 40 -10.98 1.08 14.40
N LYS A 41 -12.18 0.64 14.82
CA LYS A 41 -12.94 -0.39 14.13
C LYS A 41 -13.26 0.02 12.69
N LEU A 42 -13.62 1.28 12.47
CA LEU A 42 -13.87 1.82 11.12
C LEU A 42 -12.60 1.86 10.27
N ALA A 43 -11.47 2.29 10.82
CA ALA A 43 -10.18 2.31 10.12
C ALA A 43 -9.74 0.90 9.68
N LEU A 44 -9.86 -0.08 10.57
CA LEU A 44 -9.59 -1.49 10.24
C LEU A 44 -10.53 -2.01 9.16
N LYS A 45 -11.84 -1.78 9.26
CA LYS A 45 -12.81 -2.16 8.21
C LYS A 45 -12.47 -1.53 6.86
N ASN A 46 -12.05 -0.26 6.86
CA ASN A 46 -11.67 0.45 5.63
C ASN A 46 -10.40 -0.12 4.99
N ALA A 47 -9.46 -0.64 5.77
CA ALA A 47 -8.29 -1.34 5.23
C ALA A 47 -8.63 -2.76 4.76
N LEU A 48 -9.40 -3.50 5.56
CA LEU A 48 -9.79 -4.88 5.28
C LEU A 48 -10.68 -5.01 4.03
N ARG A 49 -11.38 -3.94 3.60
CA ARG A 49 -12.21 -3.97 2.38
C ARG A 49 -11.44 -4.33 1.10
N TYR A 50 -10.12 -4.12 1.09
CA TYR A 50 -9.26 -4.45 -0.05
C TYR A 50 -8.82 -5.92 -0.06
N ILE A 51 -9.00 -6.64 1.05
CA ILE A 51 -8.41 -7.95 1.30
C ILE A 51 -9.51 -9.01 1.33
N PRO A 52 -9.30 -10.22 0.75
CA PRO A 52 -10.25 -11.33 0.86
C PRO A 52 -10.61 -11.66 2.31
N PHE A 53 -11.89 -11.93 2.56
CA PHE A 53 -12.43 -12.17 3.90
C PHE A 53 -11.71 -13.30 4.65
N ALA A 54 -11.35 -14.38 3.96
CA ALA A 54 -10.63 -15.52 4.52
C ALA A 54 -9.26 -15.16 5.13
N LEU A 55 -8.70 -13.99 4.78
CA LEU A 55 -7.41 -13.53 5.30
C LEU A 55 -7.55 -12.49 6.42
N HIS A 56 -8.77 -12.03 6.73
CA HIS A 56 -9.01 -10.94 7.68
C HIS A 56 -8.47 -11.25 9.07
N GLU A 57 -8.71 -12.46 9.58
CA GLU A 57 -8.26 -12.89 10.90
C GLU A 57 -6.73 -12.85 11.03
N LYS A 58 -6.02 -13.26 9.97
CA LYS A 58 -4.55 -13.28 9.94
C LYS A 58 -3.95 -11.88 9.84
N ILE A 59 -4.53 -11.02 9.00
CA ILE A 59 -3.94 -9.71 8.69
C ILE A 59 -4.37 -8.60 9.66
N ALA A 60 -5.53 -8.71 10.30
CA ALA A 60 -6.06 -7.67 11.17
C ALA A 60 -5.11 -7.27 12.33
N PRO A 61 -4.42 -8.21 13.01
CA PRO A 61 -3.42 -7.87 14.02
C PRO A 61 -2.28 -7.00 13.47
N GLU A 62 -1.81 -7.27 12.26
CA GLU A 62 -0.75 -6.48 11.61
C GLU A 62 -1.21 -5.07 11.28
N LEU A 63 -2.42 -4.93 10.71
CA LEU A 63 -2.99 -3.61 10.40
C LEU A 63 -3.25 -2.80 11.68
N MET A 64 -3.63 -3.47 12.78
CA MET A 64 -3.79 -2.83 14.08
C MET A 64 -2.44 -2.36 14.64
N ASP A 65 -1.40 -3.19 14.53
CA ASP A 65 -0.04 -2.83 14.96
C ASP A 65 0.49 -1.60 14.22
N GLU A 66 0.28 -1.55 12.90
CA GLU A 66 0.61 -0.36 12.10
C GLU A 66 -0.14 0.87 12.56
N LEU A 67 -1.46 0.75 12.78
CA LEU A 67 -2.29 1.85 13.23
C LEU A 67 -1.85 2.39 14.59
N VAL A 68 -1.45 1.52 15.51
CA VAL A 68 -0.98 1.91 16.85
C VAL A 68 0.41 2.55 16.77
N LYS A 69 1.37 1.92 16.10
CA LYS A 69 2.77 2.37 16.08
C LYS A 69 2.97 3.60 15.19
N ARG A 70 2.25 3.68 14.07
CA ARG A 70 2.45 4.71 13.03
C ARG A 70 1.31 5.73 12.96
N GLY A 71 0.18 5.46 13.60
CA GLY A 71 -1.03 6.28 13.46
C GLY A 71 -1.74 6.10 12.12
N ARG A 72 -1.30 5.14 11.29
CA ARG A 72 -1.79 4.89 9.93
C ARG A 72 -1.64 3.42 9.55
N ILE A 73 -2.51 2.96 8.65
CA ILE A 73 -2.43 1.64 8.04
C ILE A 73 -1.84 1.82 6.63
N TYR A 74 -0.59 1.41 6.45
CA TYR A 74 0.10 1.39 5.16
C TYR A 74 -0.06 0.05 4.46
N GLY A 75 -0.33 -1.03 5.20
CA GLY A 75 -0.41 -2.39 4.71
C GLY A 75 0.95 -2.89 4.22
N TYR A 76 1.98 -2.77 5.05
CA TYR A 76 3.37 -3.05 4.67
C TYR A 76 3.56 -4.44 4.06
N ARG A 77 2.79 -5.45 4.50
CA ARG A 77 2.81 -6.78 3.92
C ARG A 77 2.58 -6.78 2.39
N PHE A 78 1.77 -5.86 1.89
CA PHE A 78 1.46 -5.75 0.46
C PHE A 78 2.48 -4.94 -0.34
N ARG A 79 3.50 -4.36 0.30
CA ARG A 79 4.59 -3.67 -0.40
C ARG A 79 5.37 -4.67 -1.28
N PRO A 80 5.74 -4.32 -2.53
CA PRO A 80 6.71 -5.10 -3.30
C PRO A 80 8.07 -5.13 -2.60
N GLU A 81 8.75 -6.27 -2.62
CA GLU A 81 10.12 -6.37 -2.11
C GLU A 81 11.09 -5.57 -2.98
N GLY A 82 12.19 -5.08 -2.37
CA GLY A 82 13.19 -4.26 -3.06
C GLY A 82 12.79 -2.81 -3.28
N ASN A 83 13.64 -2.11 -4.05
CA ASN A 83 13.42 -0.73 -4.49
C ASN A 83 12.52 -0.72 -5.74
N ILE A 84 11.53 0.18 -5.76
CA ILE A 84 10.65 0.37 -6.90
C ILE A 84 11.35 1.33 -7.85
N LYS A 85 11.70 0.86 -9.05
CA LYS A 85 12.31 1.70 -10.08
C LYS A 85 11.36 1.82 -11.27
N ALA A 86 11.27 3.02 -11.83
CA ALA A 86 10.68 3.23 -13.14
C ALA A 86 11.48 2.43 -14.19
N LYS A 87 10.76 1.80 -15.10
CA LYS A 87 11.32 0.98 -16.18
C LYS A 87 11.00 1.57 -17.56
N PRO A 88 11.64 1.09 -18.64
CA PRO A 88 11.16 1.33 -19.99
C PRO A 88 9.66 1.01 -20.14
N VAL A 89 8.94 1.85 -20.89
CA VAL A 89 7.47 1.75 -21.03
C VAL A 89 6.99 0.39 -21.54
N ASP A 90 7.81 -0.29 -22.34
CA ASP A 90 7.48 -1.59 -22.93
C ASP A 90 7.51 -2.74 -21.91
N GLU A 91 8.15 -2.57 -20.75
CA GLU A 91 8.13 -3.54 -19.66
C GLU A 91 6.83 -3.50 -18.84
N TYR A 92 6.02 -2.45 -19.01
CA TYR A 92 4.75 -2.31 -18.31
C TYR A 92 3.62 -3.02 -19.04
N LYS A 93 2.81 -3.76 -18.28
CA LYS A 93 1.56 -4.35 -18.75
C LYS A 93 0.49 -3.27 -18.81
N GLY A 94 -0.21 -3.18 -19.94
CA GLY A 94 -1.27 -2.21 -20.14
C GLY A 94 -1.82 -2.28 -21.56
N LYS A 95 -3.09 -1.90 -21.74
CA LYS A 95 -3.75 -1.88 -23.05
C LYS A 95 -3.45 -0.63 -23.86
N THR A 96 -3.06 0.46 -23.19
CA THR A 96 -2.78 1.76 -23.81
C THR A 96 -1.41 2.25 -23.35
N LEU A 97 -0.80 3.11 -24.16
CA LEU A 97 0.50 3.71 -23.84
C LEU A 97 0.40 4.63 -22.62
N GLU A 98 -0.69 5.38 -22.51
CA GLU A 98 -0.96 6.31 -21.43
C GLU A 98 -1.10 5.59 -20.09
N GLY A 99 -1.78 4.43 -20.07
CA GLY A 99 -1.91 3.61 -18.87
C GLY A 99 -0.56 3.09 -18.38
N LYS A 100 0.31 2.68 -19.30
CA LYS A 100 1.69 2.29 -18.98
C LYS A 100 2.51 3.47 -18.48
N ALA A 101 2.40 4.64 -19.11
CA ALA A 101 3.07 5.86 -18.70
C ALA A 101 2.64 6.32 -17.29
N LEU A 102 1.36 6.20 -16.94
CA LEU A 102 0.90 6.45 -15.56
C LEU A 102 1.59 5.54 -14.55
N GLN A 103 1.74 4.25 -14.86
CA GLN A 103 2.44 3.32 -13.97
C GLN A 103 3.93 3.63 -13.84
N ILE A 104 4.59 4.07 -14.92
CA ILE A 104 5.97 4.60 -14.88
C ILE A 104 6.07 5.74 -13.87
N MET A 105 5.16 6.72 -13.97
CA MET A 105 5.18 7.89 -13.09
C MET A 105 4.89 7.52 -11.63
N ILE A 106 4.01 6.54 -11.39
CA ILE A 106 3.76 6.00 -10.05
C ILE A 106 5.03 5.35 -9.49
N ASP A 107 5.70 4.48 -10.25
CA ASP A 107 6.91 3.80 -9.80
C ASP A 107 8.06 4.82 -9.57
N ASN A 108 8.20 5.84 -10.42
CA ASN A 108 9.15 6.93 -10.23
C ASN A 108 8.91 7.70 -8.91
N ASN A 109 7.65 8.00 -8.58
CA ASN A 109 7.31 8.70 -7.34
C ASN A 109 7.54 7.85 -6.07
N LEU A 110 7.68 6.53 -6.21
CA LEU A 110 7.91 5.57 -5.13
C LEU A 110 9.35 5.04 -5.09
N ASP A 111 10.21 5.52 -6.00
CA ASP A 111 11.62 5.21 -6.01
C ASP A 111 12.31 5.72 -4.74
N PHE A 112 13.17 4.90 -4.14
CA PHE A 112 13.88 5.23 -2.92
C PHE A 112 14.86 6.40 -3.11
N ASP A 113 15.28 6.67 -4.34
CA ASP A 113 16.15 7.82 -4.66
C ASP A 113 15.34 9.11 -4.84
N VAL A 114 14.00 9.02 -4.97
CA VAL A 114 13.10 10.15 -5.23
C VAL A 114 12.19 10.44 -4.05
N ALA A 115 11.62 9.40 -3.46
CA ALA A 115 10.60 9.50 -2.43
C ALA A 115 11.21 9.86 -1.07
N LEU A 116 10.61 10.82 -0.38
CA LEU A 116 11.02 11.20 0.97
C LEU A 116 10.85 10.06 1.99
N TYR A 117 9.75 9.32 1.91
CA TYR A 117 9.47 8.14 2.73
C TYR A 117 8.95 7.01 1.84
N PRO A 118 9.85 6.28 1.14
CA PRO A 118 9.44 5.32 0.12
C PRO A 118 8.55 4.20 0.68
N TYR A 119 8.80 3.77 1.91
CA TYR A 119 8.00 2.75 2.59
C TYR A 119 6.58 3.22 2.96
N GLU A 120 6.37 4.52 3.13
CA GLU A 120 5.10 5.13 3.53
C GLU A 120 4.37 5.82 2.36
N LEU A 121 4.82 5.55 1.13
CA LEU A 121 4.28 6.08 -0.12
C LEU A 121 4.30 7.62 -0.20
N VAL A 122 5.22 8.29 0.51
CA VAL A 122 5.34 9.76 0.53
C VAL A 122 6.49 10.20 -0.36
N THR A 123 6.19 11.03 -1.36
CA THR A 123 7.21 11.55 -2.28
C THR A 123 7.79 12.86 -1.77
N TYR A 124 6.96 13.80 -1.32
CA TYR A 124 7.42 15.12 -0.86
C TYR A 124 6.49 15.73 0.21
N GLY A 125 6.92 16.84 0.81
CA GLY A 125 6.10 17.66 1.71
C GLY A 125 5.63 16.92 2.97
N GLU A 126 6.42 15.94 3.45
CA GLU A 126 6.17 15.10 4.64
C GLU A 126 4.89 14.23 4.61
N SER A 127 3.98 14.53 3.70
CA SER A 127 2.63 13.97 3.64
C SER A 127 2.04 13.87 2.23
N GLY A 128 2.75 14.35 1.20
CA GLY A 128 2.38 14.19 -0.20
C GLY A 128 2.50 12.73 -0.61
N GLN A 129 1.39 11.99 -0.48
CA GLN A 129 1.34 10.56 -0.72
C GLN A 129 0.91 10.22 -2.14
N VAL A 130 1.54 9.19 -2.72
CA VAL A 130 1.16 8.62 -4.00
C VAL A 130 -0.14 7.85 -3.87
N HIS A 131 -0.24 6.98 -2.86
CA HIS A 131 -1.45 6.23 -2.51
C HIS A 131 -1.61 6.19 -0.98
N GLN A 132 -2.80 5.88 -0.49
CA GLN A 132 -3.06 5.81 0.95
C GLN A 132 -2.36 4.60 1.61
N ASN A 133 -2.25 3.48 0.89
CA ASN A 133 -1.66 2.24 1.35
C ASN A 133 -1.20 1.36 0.18
N TRP A 134 -0.39 0.34 0.48
CA TRP A 134 0.16 -0.59 -0.50
C TRP A 134 -0.89 -1.49 -1.15
N MET A 135 -2.04 -1.73 -0.52
CA MET A 135 -3.15 -2.46 -1.16
C MET A 135 -3.68 -1.71 -2.38
N GLN A 136 -3.82 -0.38 -2.28
CA GLN A 136 -4.22 0.45 -3.43
C GLN A 136 -3.19 0.36 -4.55
N TYR A 137 -1.89 0.46 -4.23
CA TYR A 137 -0.82 0.33 -5.24
C TYR A 137 -0.91 -0.99 -5.99
N ARG A 138 -1.11 -2.10 -5.25
CA ARG A 138 -1.26 -3.44 -5.84
C ARG A 138 -2.47 -3.54 -6.77
N LEU A 139 -3.60 -2.94 -6.40
CA LEU A 139 -4.81 -2.97 -7.22
C LEU A 139 -4.69 -2.10 -8.48
N VAL A 140 -4.05 -0.94 -8.41
CA VAL A 140 -3.82 -0.07 -9.57
C VAL A 140 -2.86 -0.72 -10.58
N LYS A 141 -1.90 -1.51 -10.09
CA LYS A 141 -0.90 -2.20 -10.91
C LYS A 141 -1.40 -3.46 -11.63
N MET A 142 -2.58 -3.99 -11.27
CA MET A 142 -3.16 -5.22 -11.85
C MET A 142 -3.91 -4.96 -13.15
#